data_AF-A0A7V2AJZ3-F1
#
_entry.id   AF-A0A7V2AJZ3-F1
#
_cell.length_a   1.000
_cell.length_b   1.000
_cell.length_c   1.000
_cell.angle_alpha   90.00
_cell.angle_beta   90.00
_cell.angle_gamma   90.00
#
_symmetry.space_group_name_H-M   'P 1'
#
loop_
_entity.id
_entity.type
_entity.pdbx_description
1 polymer ?
#
loop_
_entity_poly.entity_id
_entity_poly.type
_entity_poly.pdbx_seq_one_letter_code
_entity_poly.pdbx_strand_id
1 'polypeptide(L)' 'MADQTSDEEAPITIKKYANRRLYNTATSSYVTLDHLSQMVKDGTNFVVYDAKSGDDITRSVLTHIIVEEESKGQSLLP' A
#
# COMPACT_ATOMS: atom_id res chain seq x y z
N MET A 1 5.11 -28.76 14.03
CA MET A 1 5.05 -27.39 14.56
C MET A 1 4.10 -26.59 13.69
N ALA A 2 2.93 -26.24 14.22
CA ALA A 2 2.04 -25.26 13.62
C ALA A 2 2.25 -23.98 14.43
N ASP A 3 2.98 -23.03 13.87
CA ASP A 3 3.19 -21.74 14.51
C ASP A 3 1.93 -20.91 14.28
N GLN A 4 1.16 -20.76 15.35
CA GLN A 4 0.14 -19.75 15.47
C GLN A 4 0.86 -18.45 15.82
N THR A 5 0.90 -17.49 14.92
CA THR A 5 0.81 -16.09 15.33
C THR A 5 -0.42 -15.50 14.68
N SER A 6 -1.48 -15.43 15.48
CA SER A 6 -2.48 -14.39 15.32
C SER A 6 -1.77 -13.08 15.60
N ASP A 7 -1.06 -12.56 14.61
CA ASP A 7 -0.59 -11.20 14.68
C ASP A 7 -1.83 -10.31 14.51
N GLU A 8 -2.26 -9.68 15.60
CA GLU A 8 -2.88 -8.35 15.53
C GLU A 8 -1.82 -7.41 14.93
N GLU A 9 -1.53 -7.63 13.66
CA GLU A 9 -0.35 -7.12 12.98
C GLU A 9 -0.62 -5.65 12.74
N ALA A 10 0.03 -4.80 13.55
CA ALA A 10 -0.09 -3.37 13.44
C ALA A 10 0.08 -2.96 11.97
N PRO A 11 -0.78 -2.09 11.42
CA PRO A 11 -0.80 -1.81 10.00
C PRO A 11 0.57 -1.33 9.54
N ILE A 12 1.05 -1.90 8.43
CA ILE A 12 2.36 -1.58 7.87
C ILE A 12 2.39 -0.10 7.54
N THR A 13 3.38 0.62 8.08
CA THR A 13 3.49 2.05 7.87
C THR A 13 4.36 2.35 6.66
N ILE A 14 3.75 3.00 5.66
CA ILE A 14 4.36 3.42 4.41
C ILE A 14 4.52 4.94 4.41
N LYS A 15 5.70 5.44 4.07
CA LYS A 15 5.95 6.88 3.88
C LYS A 15 6.03 7.21 2.39
N LYS A 16 5.21 8.15 1.93
CA LYS A 16 5.24 8.65 0.56
C LYS A 16 6.07 9.94 0.49
N TYR A 17 7.06 9.95 -0.39
CA TYR A 17 7.85 11.13 -0.71
C TYR A 17 7.39 11.76 -2.02
N ALA A 18 7.70 13.04 -2.22
CA ALA A 18 7.26 13.83 -3.38
C ALA A 18 7.59 13.20 -4.75
N ASN A 19 8.71 12.46 -4.85
CA ASN A 19 9.17 11.83 -6.10
C ASN A 19 8.47 10.49 -6.43
N ARG A 20 7.19 10.33 -6.04
CA ARG A 20 6.42 9.07 -6.11
C ARG A 20 7.06 7.87 -5.37
N ARG A 21 8.10 8.09 -4.57
CA ARG A 21 8.78 7.05 -3.82
C ARG A 21 7.95 6.67 -2.60
N LEU A 22 7.67 5.39 -2.45
CA LEU A 22 7.03 4.83 -1.26
C LEU A 22 8.09 4.04 -0.50
N TYR A 23 8.15 4.26 0.81
CA TYR A 23 9.12 3.62 1.69
C TYR A 23 8.37 2.90 2.80
N ASN A 24 8.56 1.59 2.88
CA ASN A 24 8.01 0.79 3.95
C ASN A 24 8.92 0.91 5.17
N THR A 25 8.37 1.39 6.28
CA THR A 25 9.11 1.58 7.53
C THR A 25 9.29 0.29 8.33
N ALA A 26 8.46 -0.73 8.09
CA ALA A 26 8.60 -2.05 8.71
C ALA A 26 9.77 -2.84 8.10
N THR A 27 9.85 -2.89 6.77
CA THR A 27 10.93 -3.60 6.05
C THR A 27 12.13 -2.70 5.72
N SER A 28 12.03 -1.40 6.01
CA SER A 28 13.04 -0.40 5.65
C SER A 28 13.42 -0.44 4.16
N SER A 29 12.44 -0.72 3.29
CA SER A 29 12.66 -0.94 1.87
C SER A 29 11.75 -0.09 0.99
N TYR A 30 12.17 0.12 -0.26
CA TYR A 30 11.34 0.77 -1.26
C TYR A 30 10.24 -0.18 -1.71
N VAL A 31 9.03 0.37 -1.84
CA VAL A 31 7.88 -0.35 -2.38
C VAL A 31 7.28 0.42 -3.55
N THR A 32 6.61 -0.31 -4.43
CA THR A 32 5.91 0.25 -5.59
C THR A 32 4.40 0.30 -5.34
N LEU A 33 3.66 1.01 -6.19
CA LEU A 33 2.20 0.96 -6.16
C LEU A 33 1.68 -0.45 -6.45
N ASP A 34 2.33 -1.21 -7.33
CA ASP A 34 1.96 -2.61 -7.60
C ASP A 34 2.12 -3.50 -6.36
N HIS A 35 3.17 -3.29 -5.56
CA HIS A 35 3.34 -4.02 -4.32
C HIS A 35 2.25 -3.67 -3.30
N LEU A 36 1.89 -2.39 -3.18
CA LEU A 36 0.76 -1.98 -2.35
C LEU A 36 -0.57 -2.59 -2.84
N SER A 37 -0.79 -2.64 -4.16
CA SER A 37 -1.95 -3.30 -4.78
C SER A 37 -2.03 -4.77 -4.35
N GLN A 38 -0.89 -5.48 -4.42
CA GLN A 38 -0.81 -6.87 -3.97
C GLN A 38 -1.11 -7.02 -2.48
N MET A 39 -0.57 -6.13 -1.64
CA MET A 39 -0.87 -6.12 -0.19
C MET A 39 -2.37 -5.95 0.09
N VAL A 40 -3.06 -5.07 -0.65
CA VAL A 40 -4.54 -4.95 -0.54
C VAL A 40 -5.23 -6.26 -0.92
N LYS A 41 -4.81 -6.89 -2.03
CA LYS A 41 -5.39 -8.16 -2.51
C LYS A 41 -5.16 -9.33 -1.55
N ASP A 42 -4.01 -9.34 -0.90
CA ASP A 42 -3.62 -10.35 0.09
C ASP A 42 -4.31 -10.13 1.45
N GLY A 43 -5.04 -9.02 1.63
CA GLY A 43 -5.71 -8.67 2.88
C GLY A 43 -4.79 -8.06 3.94
N THR A 44 -3.60 -7.61 3.52
CA THR A 44 -2.59 -7.01 4.40
C THR A 44 -2.91 -5.55 4.66
N ASN A 45 -3.11 -5.19 5.93
CA ASN A 45 -3.40 -3.81 6.33
C ASN A 45 -2.14 -2.93 6.29
N PHE A 46 -2.26 -1.75 5.66
CA PHE A 46 -1.22 -0.74 5.67
C PHE A 46 -1.81 0.67 5.77
N VAL A 47 -0.98 1.60 6.25
CA VAL A 47 -1.26 3.03 6.32
C VAL A 47 -0.19 3.80 5.56
N VAL A 48 -0.58 4.86 4.86
CA VAL A 48 0.34 5.69 4.10
C VAL A 48 0.31 7.12 4.61
N TYR A 49 1.48 7.61 5.01
CA TYR A 49 1.68 8.99 5.44
C TYR A 49 2.53 9.76 4.43
N ASP A 50 2.20 11.02 4.21
CA ASP A 50 3.08 11.93 3.48
C ASP A 50 4.34 12.22 4.32
N ALA A 51 5.52 11.98 3.74
CA ALA A 51 6.78 12.13 4.48
C ALA A 51 7.17 13.60 4.73
N LYS A 52 6.54 14.55 4.04
CA LYS A 52 6.78 15.99 4.16
C LYS A 52 5.83 16.64 5.15
N SER A 53 4.53 16.34 5.05
CA SER A 53 3.51 16.94 5.94
C SER A 53 3.12 16.05 7.13
N GLY A 54 3.31 14.74 7.03
CA GLY A 54 2.82 13.77 8.01
C GLY A 54 1.34 13.43 7.86
N ASP A 55 0.67 13.93 6.81
CA ASP A 55 -0.76 13.69 6.60
C ASP A 55 -1.04 12.23 6.27
N ASP A 56 -2.14 11.71 6.79
CA ASP A 56 -2.68 10.42 6.37
C ASP A 56 -3.27 10.54 4.96
N ILE A 57 -2.61 9.91 4.01
CA ILE A 57 -3.00 9.87 2.60
C ILE A 57 -3.38 8.45 2.17
N THR A 58 -3.60 7.54 3.12
CA THR A 58 -3.93 6.13 2.86
C THR A 58 -5.09 6.01 1.87
N ARG A 59 -6.17 6.76 2.11
CA ARG A 59 -7.34 6.77 1.23
C ARG A 59 -7.01 7.22 -0.19
N SER A 60 -6.24 8.31 -0.34
CA SER A 60 -5.84 8.80 -1.66
C SER A 60 -4.96 7.79 -2.42
N VAL A 61 -4.08 7.08 -1.71
CA VAL A 61 -3.22 6.06 -2.30
C VAL A 61 -4.02 4.83 -2.70
N LEU A 62 -4.96 4.37 -1.87
CA LEU A 62 -5.87 3.27 -2.21
C LEU A 62 -6.72 3.60 -3.44
N THR A 63 -7.31 4.80 -3.51
CA THR A 63 -8.04 5.23 -4.70
C THR A 63 -7.16 5.22 -5.95
N HIS A 64 -5.91 5.67 -5.83
CA HIS A 64 -4.97 5.67 -6.95
C HIS A 64 -4.61 4.25 -7.40
N ILE A 65 -4.44 3.32 -6.47
CA ILE A 65 -4.23 1.90 -6.75
C ILE A 65 -5.42 1.34 -7.55
N ILE A 66 -6.65 1.61 -7.11
CA ILE A 66 -7.86 1.14 -7.78
C ILE A 66 -7.93 1.65 -9.24
N VAL A 67 -7.73 2.96 -9.44
CA VAL A 67 -7.78 3.57 -10.78
C VAL A 67 -6.64 3.07 -11.68
N GLU A 68 -5.44 2.84 -11.14
CA GLU A 68 -4.32 2.26 -11.88
C GLU A 68 -4.59 0.80 -12.27
N GLU A 69 -5.18 0.00 -11.38
CA GLU A 69 -5.57 -1.38 -11.69
C GLU A 69 -6.65 -1.42 -12.79
N GLU A 70 -7.66 -0.54 -12.72
CA GLU A 70 -8.66 -0.38 -13.78
C GLU A 70 -8.04 0.09 -15.11
N SER A 71 -6.99 0.92 -15.07
CA SER A 71 -6.31 1.42 -16.27
C SER A 71 -5.36 0.39 -16.89
N LYS A 72 -4.76 -0.49 -16.08
CA LYS A 72 -3.89 -1.60 -16.53
C LYS A 72 -4.70 -2.79 -17.04
N GLY A 73 -5.93 -2.96 -16.54
CA GLY A 73 -6.93 -3.87 -17.07
C GLY A 73 -7.51 -3.35 -18.38
N GLN A 74 -7.31 -4.10 -19.46
CA GLN A 74 -8.16 -4.08 -20.66
C GLN A 74 -9.62 -3.78 -20.30
N SER A 75 -10.28 -2.92 -21.07
CA SER A 75 -11.72 -2.92 -21.35
C SER A 75 -12.51 -4.00 -20.59
N LEU A 76 -12.82 -3.75 -19.31
CA LEU A 76 -13.73 -4.58 -18.52
C LEU A 76 -15.14 -3.98 -18.50
N LEU A 77 -15.53 -3.39 -19.64
CA LEU A 77 -16.91 -3.16 -19.99
C LEU A 77 -17.17 -3.91 -21.31
N PRO A 78 -17.97 -4.99 -21.30
CA PRO A 78 -18.70 -5.40 -22.50
C PRO A 78 -19.74 -4.35 -22.90
#